data_AF-A0A1F9BX57-F1
#
_entry.id   AF-A0A1F9BX57-F1
#
_cell.length_a   1.000
_cell.length_b   1.000
_cell.length_c   1.000
_cell.angle_alpha   90.00
_cell.angle_beta   90.00
_cell.angle_gamma   90.00
#
_symmetry.space_group_name_H-M   'P 1'
#
loop_
_entity.id
_entity.type
_entity.pdbx_description
1 polymer ?
#
loop_
_entity_poly.entity_id
_entity_poly.type
_entity_poly.pdbx_seq_one_letter_code
_entity_poly.pdbx_strand_id
1 'polypeptide(L)'
;MHLPIATLERNKISRVIFAIRPPAPIAQNIYPLMERVYEMGAWCFDLPTVRHLESFETLRESTGDEALKGFGHIEAESGVSLTGKPLRQFESKVISTIVRNVVPPDSVGKLFPGRSFGEVLTQKEIDRMRFDPDRFDQALSTFRLNGVPFLLIGGKYGDWLLGLGRSDLLKEMVSETRRKGFIPIFSGQWATFVLPKAKPLDVAGYAIPINKKKSLFDLDKACDMIKKFDKPVISLDSLAEGGLSERPEEAFSFLFDELKIHSAIAEISSENEIKNIFAGLEKIPSLIPFRKT
;
A
#
# COMPACT_ATOMS: atom_id res chain seq x y z
N MET A 1 -8.38 9.09 24.38
CA MET A 1 -7.81 9.83 23.23
C MET A 1 -8.66 9.55 22.01
N HIS A 2 -9.01 10.53 21.18
CA HIS A 2 -9.73 10.29 19.92
C HIS A 2 -8.74 10.38 18.75
N LEU A 3 -8.48 9.24 18.12
CA LEU A 3 -7.67 9.22 16.90
C LEU A 3 -8.41 9.94 15.76
N PRO A 4 -7.70 10.66 14.88
CA PRO A 4 -8.29 11.30 13.72
C PRO A 4 -8.92 10.24 12.79
N ILE A 5 -10.13 10.52 12.28
CA ILE A 5 -10.92 9.58 11.48
C ILE A 5 -11.04 10.11 10.04
N ALA A 6 -11.04 9.19 9.08
CA ALA A 6 -11.41 9.44 7.69
C ALA A 6 -12.56 8.51 7.27
N THR A 7 -13.18 8.81 6.12
CA THR A 7 -14.20 7.94 5.52
C THR A 7 -13.74 7.51 4.13
N LEU A 8 -13.74 6.19 3.88
CA LEU A 8 -13.38 5.58 2.60
C LEU A 8 -14.53 4.66 2.17
N GLU A 9 -15.17 4.96 1.03
CA GLU A 9 -16.39 4.25 0.57
C GLU A 9 -17.43 4.02 1.68
N ARG A 10 -17.80 5.08 2.42
CA ARG A 10 -18.76 5.07 3.55
C ARG A 10 -18.31 4.30 4.79
N ASN A 11 -17.12 3.70 4.78
CA ASN A 11 -16.54 3.07 5.96
C ASN A 11 -15.69 4.09 6.71
N LYS A 12 -15.87 4.18 8.02
CA LYS A 12 -14.95 4.93 8.88
C LYS A 12 -13.65 4.15 8.95
N ILE A 13 -12.52 4.87 8.84
CA ILE A 13 -11.17 4.35 9.07
C ILE A 13 -10.38 5.35 9.91
N SER A 14 -9.33 4.90 10.57
CA SER A 14 -8.35 5.82 11.17
C SER A 14 -7.56 6.55 10.08
N ARG A 15 -7.22 7.81 10.31
CA ARG A 15 -6.25 8.53 9.47
C ARG A 15 -4.85 7.94 9.57
N VAL A 16 -4.53 7.29 10.68
CA VAL A 16 -3.29 6.54 10.83
C VAL A 16 -3.61 5.06 11.01
N ILE A 17 -3.14 4.27 10.04
CA ILE A 17 -3.25 2.82 10.00
C ILE A 17 -1.89 2.28 10.48
N PHE A 18 -1.90 1.43 11.50
CA PHE A 18 -0.66 0.98 12.13
C PHE A 18 -0.14 -0.29 11.47
N ALA A 19 1.14 -0.28 11.07
CA ALA A 19 1.85 -1.43 10.53
C ALA A 19 2.92 -1.87 11.54
N ILE A 20 2.89 -3.13 11.98
CA ILE A 20 3.88 -3.63 12.93
C ILE A 20 5.13 -4.11 12.20
N ARG A 21 6.22 -3.35 12.23
CA ARG A 21 7.49 -3.80 11.65
C ARG A 21 8.18 -4.76 12.63
N PRO A 22 8.43 -6.02 12.25
CA PRO A 22 9.19 -6.92 13.10
C PRO A 22 10.63 -6.40 13.26
N PRO A 23 11.21 -6.38 14.49
CA PRO A 23 12.57 -5.89 14.74
C PRO A 23 13.67 -6.67 14.01
N ALA A 24 13.38 -7.92 13.63
CA ALA A 24 14.24 -8.76 12.80
C ALA A 24 13.38 -9.65 11.87
N PRO A 25 13.91 -10.08 10.71
CA PRO A 25 13.21 -10.97 9.78
C PRO A 25 12.82 -12.33 10.39
N ILE A 26 13.50 -12.73 11.47
CA ILE A 26 13.36 -14.04 12.11
C ILE A 26 12.44 -13.94 13.33
N ALA A 27 11.25 -14.53 13.17
CA ALA A 27 10.41 -15.14 14.21
C ALA A 27 10.12 -14.37 15.52
N GLN A 28 10.07 -13.04 15.53
CA GLN A 28 9.46 -12.34 16.67
C GLN A 28 7.95 -12.26 16.55
N ASN A 29 7.27 -12.60 17.65
CA ASN A 29 5.84 -12.44 17.82
C ASN A 29 5.50 -10.94 17.83
N ILE A 30 4.71 -10.50 16.85
CA ILE A 30 4.30 -9.09 16.71
C ILE A 30 3.02 -8.77 17.50
N TYR A 31 2.33 -9.79 18.01
CA TYR A 31 1.08 -9.64 18.77
C TYR A 31 1.20 -8.68 19.96
N PRO A 32 2.22 -8.75 20.85
CA PRO A 32 2.28 -7.87 22.01
C PRO A 32 2.32 -6.38 21.63
N LEU A 33 3.03 -6.05 20.54
CA LEU A 33 3.09 -4.67 20.06
C LEU A 33 1.76 -4.25 19.41
N MET A 34 1.11 -5.14 18.67
CA MET A 34 -0.23 -4.90 18.09
C MET A 34 -1.29 -4.68 19.18
N GLU A 35 -1.29 -5.52 20.21
CA GLU A 35 -2.16 -5.40 21.38
C GLU A 35 -1.93 -4.06 22.08
N ARG A 36 -0.67 -3.68 22.29
CA ARG A 36 -0.33 -2.40 22.91
C ARG A 36 -0.85 -1.19 22.12
N VAL A 37 -0.78 -1.24 20.80
CA VAL A 37 -1.34 -0.20 19.90
C VAL A 37 -2.86 -0.12 20.05
N TYR A 38 -3.51 -1.28 20.12
CA TYR A 38 -4.95 -1.37 20.34
C TYR A 38 -5.37 -0.80 21.70
N GLU A 39 -4.67 -1.15 22.78
CA GLU A 39 -4.92 -0.61 24.13
C GLU A 39 -4.82 0.93 24.18
N MET A 40 -4.00 1.53 23.32
CA MET A 40 -3.88 2.98 23.19
C MET A 40 -5.02 3.62 22.38
N GLY A 41 -5.91 2.80 21.79
CA GLY A 41 -7.15 3.22 21.12
C GLY A 41 -7.14 3.09 19.60
N ALA A 42 -6.10 2.48 19.01
CA ALA A 42 -6.05 2.24 17.58
C ALA A 42 -6.84 0.98 17.18
N TRP A 43 -7.52 1.05 16.04
CA TRP A 43 -8.40 -0.03 15.58
C TRP A 43 -8.26 -0.32 14.07
N CYS A 44 -7.30 0.32 13.40
CA CYS A 44 -6.96 0.08 12.00
C CYS A 44 -5.52 -0.42 11.88
N PHE A 45 -5.34 -1.60 11.28
CA PHE A 45 -4.03 -2.24 11.15
C PHE A 45 -3.72 -2.60 9.70
N ASP A 46 -2.48 -2.36 9.30
CA ASP A 46 -1.92 -2.81 8.04
C ASP A 46 -1.39 -4.24 8.19
N LEU A 47 -1.78 -5.12 7.27
CA LEU A 47 -1.55 -6.56 7.35
C LEU A 47 -0.80 -7.07 6.11
N PRO A 48 0.47 -6.68 5.91
CA PRO A 48 1.22 -6.99 4.69
C PRO A 48 1.66 -8.45 4.57
N THR A 49 1.58 -9.24 5.65
CA THR A 49 1.98 -10.66 5.63
C THR A 49 0.99 -11.53 6.39
N VAL A 50 1.05 -12.84 6.13
CA VAL A 50 0.24 -13.85 6.84
C VAL A 50 0.40 -13.75 8.35
N ARG A 51 1.61 -13.47 8.86
CA ARG A 51 1.85 -13.30 10.30
C ARG A 51 1.07 -12.11 10.90
N HIS A 52 0.95 -11.01 10.15
CA HIS A 52 0.14 -9.87 10.58
C HIS A 52 -1.32 -10.25 10.65
N LEU A 53 -1.81 -10.96 9.64
CA LEU A 53 -3.17 -11.45 9.60
C LEU A 53 -3.48 -12.38 10.79
N GLU A 54 -2.61 -13.36 11.07
CA GLU A 54 -2.75 -14.27 12.22
C GLU A 54 -2.77 -13.53 13.56
N SER A 55 -1.86 -12.57 13.75
CA SER A 55 -1.79 -11.75 14.98
C SER A 55 -3.03 -10.87 15.14
N PHE A 56 -3.53 -10.31 14.03
CA PHE A 56 -4.73 -9.48 14.02
C PHE A 56 -5.99 -10.29 14.30
N GLU A 57 -6.13 -11.50 13.73
CA GLU A 57 -7.25 -12.39 14.05
C GLU A 57 -7.20 -12.81 15.53
N THR A 58 -6.01 -13.10 16.06
CA THR A 58 -5.84 -13.39 17.50
C THR A 58 -6.30 -12.21 18.36
N LEU A 59 -5.94 -10.98 17.99
CA LEU A 59 -6.37 -9.76 18.69
C LEU A 59 -7.89 -9.57 18.63
N ARG A 60 -8.50 -9.84 17.48
CA ARG A 60 -9.96 -9.75 17.33
C ARG A 60 -10.69 -10.81 18.14
N GLU A 61 -10.18 -12.03 18.16
CA GLU A 61 -10.75 -13.12 18.96
C GLU A 61 -10.61 -12.85 20.47
N SER A 62 -9.47 -12.30 20.91
CA SER A 62 -9.23 -12.00 22.33
C SER A 62 -10.04 -10.81 22.85
N THR A 63 -10.28 -9.81 22.00
CA THR A 63 -10.98 -8.57 22.38
C THR A 63 -12.49 -8.61 22.09
N GLY A 64 -12.92 -9.43 21.12
CA GLY A 64 -14.29 -9.43 20.61
C GLY A 64 -14.69 -8.13 19.88
N ASP A 65 -13.73 -7.25 19.56
CA ASP A 65 -14.02 -5.95 18.96
C ASP A 65 -14.24 -6.05 17.44
N GLU A 66 -15.51 -5.96 17.03
CA GLU A 66 -15.91 -5.94 15.62
C GLU A 66 -15.55 -4.64 14.88
N ALA A 67 -15.18 -3.58 15.62
CA ALA A 67 -14.71 -2.33 15.05
C ALA A 67 -13.29 -2.44 14.46
N LEU A 68 -12.49 -3.42 14.88
CA LEU A 68 -11.16 -3.68 14.33
C LEU A 68 -11.21 -3.89 12.81
N LYS A 69 -10.40 -3.12 12.06
CA LYS A 69 -10.28 -3.19 10.60
C LYS A 69 -8.84 -3.46 10.19
N GLY A 70 -8.67 -4.48 9.34
CA GLY A 70 -7.43 -4.83 8.69
C GLY A 70 -7.36 -4.32 7.26
N PHE A 71 -6.14 -4.04 6.81
CA PHE A 71 -5.79 -3.72 5.43
C PHE A 71 -4.88 -4.83 4.91
N GLY A 72 -5.45 -5.76 4.13
CA GLY A 72 -4.72 -6.88 3.55
C GLY A 72 -3.97 -6.47 2.28
N HIS A 73 -2.96 -7.26 1.90
CA HIS A 73 -2.16 -7.00 0.69
C HIS A 73 -2.24 -8.17 -0.28
N ILE A 74 -2.48 -7.86 -1.55
CA ILE A 74 -2.48 -8.81 -2.65
C ILE A 74 -1.59 -8.26 -3.77
N GLU A 75 -0.43 -8.88 -3.94
CA GLU A 75 0.44 -8.58 -5.06
C GLU A 75 -0.22 -8.97 -6.38
N ALA A 76 -0.03 -8.17 -7.43
CA ALA A 76 -0.58 -8.47 -8.75
C ALA A 76 -0.04 -9.78 -9.35
N GLU A 77 1.13 -10.29 -8.88
CA GLU A 77 1.60 -11.62 -9.28
C GLU A 77 0.62 -12.74 -8.92
N SER A 78 -0.17 -12.57 -7.85
CA SER A 78 -1.16 -13.56 -7.41
C SER A 78 -2.25 -13.77 -8.45
N GLY A 79 -2.53 -12.78 -9.29
CA GLY A 79 -3.55 -12.86 -10.34
C GLY A 79 -3.01 -12.93 -11.77
N VAL A 80 -1.71 -12.70 -12.03
CA VAL A 80 -1.20 -12.62 -13.41
C VAL A 80 -0.24 -13.73 -13.80
N SER A 81 -0.55 -14.44 -14.88
CA SER A 81 0.30 -15.47 -15.46
C SER A 81 0.85 -15.07 -16.84
N LEU A 82 2.04 -15.59 -17.15
CA LEU A 82 2.62 -15.59 -18.50
C LEU A 82 2.91 -17.06 -18.85
N THR A 83 2.32 -17.56 -19.94
CA THR A 83 2.45 -18.98 -20.36
C THR A 83 2.07 -19.98 -19.25
N GLY A 84 1.05 -19.65 -18.45
CA GLY A 84 0.58 -20.49 -17.33
C GLY A 84 1.49 -20.46 -16.09
N LYS A 85 2.54 -19.63 -16.09
CA LYS A 85 3.47 -19.48 -14.96
C LYS A 85 3.30 -18.12 -14.29
N PRO A 86 3.49 -18.02 -12.96
CA PRO A 86 3.45 -16.74 -12.25
C PRO A 86 4.46 -15.73 -12.81
N LEU A 87 4.09 -14.45 -12.81
CA LEU A 87 4.93 -13.36 -13.34
C LEU A 87 6.30 -13.28 -12.66
N ARG A 88 6.41 -13.72 -11.40
CA ARG A 88 7.68 -13.82 -10.64
C ARG A 88 8.78 -14.58 -11.38
N GLN A 89 8.41 -15.63 -12.11
CA GLN A 89 9.39 -16.43 -12.85
C GLN A 89 10.04 -15.66 -14.02
N PHE A 90 9.48 -14.49 -14.35
CA PHE A 90 9.93 -13.62 -15.44
C PHE A 90 10.40 -12.24 -14.94
N GLU A 91 10.61 -12.04 -13.63
CA GLU A 91 10.99 -10.73 -13.04
C GLU A 91 12.16 -10.07 -13.78
N SER A 92 13.24 -10.81 -14.03
CA SER A 92 14.43 -10.26 -14.71
C SER A 92 14.10 -9.69 -16.10
N LYS A 93 13.27 -10.41 -16.86
CA LYS A 93 12.85 -10.04 -18.21
C LYS A 93 11.87 -8.85 -18.19
N VAL A 94 10.93 -8.86 -17.24
CA VAL A 94 10.00 -7.73 -17.00
C VAL A 94 10.79 -6.47 -16.64
N ILE A 95 11.69 -6.55 -15.66
CA ILE A 95 12.48 -5.41 -15.20
C ILE A 95 13.35 -4.86 -16.34
N SER A 96 14.02 -5.72 -17.10
CA SER A 96 14.81 -5.29 -18.27
C SER A 96 13.94 -4.56 -19.31
N THR A 97 12.69 -5.00 -19.49
CA THR A 97 11.71 -4.35 -20.39
C THR A 97 11.29 -2.97 -19.86
N ILE A 98 10.96 -2.87 -18.58
CA ILE A 98 10.57 -1.61 -17.93
C ILE A 98 11.71 -0.61 -17.97
N VAL A 99 12.92 -1.03 -17.63
CA VAL A 99 14.10 -0.18 -17.66
C VAL A 99 14.36 0.37 -19.06
N ARG A 100 14.24 -0.47 -20.08
CA ARG A 100 14.51 -0.07 -21.46
C ARG A 100 13.45 0.87 -22.04
N ASN A 101 12.18 0.70 -21.66
CA ASN A 101 11.05 1.33 -22.36
C ASN A 101 10.33 2.41 -21.54
N VAL A 102 10.47 2.41 -20.21
CA VAL A 102 9.69 3.28 -19.31
C VAL A 102 10.59 4.22 -18.51
N VAL A 103 11.74 3.72 -18.04
CA VAL A 103 12.63 4.50 -17.17
C VAL A 103 13.51 5.43 -18.01
N PRO A 104 13.59 6.74 -17.68
CA PRO A 104 14.51 7.65 -18.35
C PRO A 104 15.96 7.15 -18.22
N PRO A 105 16.79 7.19 -19.29
CA PRO A 105 18.16 6.66 -19.28
C PRO A 105 19.01 7.15 -18.10
N ASP A 106 18.94 8.44 -17.79
CA ASP A 106 19.71 9.09 -16.72
C ASP A 106 19.30 8.63 -15.31
N SER A 107 18.15 7.97 -15.18
CA SER A 107 17.61 7.45 -13.91
C SER A 107 17.95 5.97 -13.68
N VAL A 108 18.33 5.23 -14.72
CA VAL A 108 18.54 3.77 -14.65
C VAL A 108 19.59 3.39 -13.61
N GLY A 109 20.76 4.04 -13.64
CA GLY A 109 21.88 3.73 -12.73
C GLY A 109 21.56 4.01 -11.25
N LYS A 110 20.65 4.95 -10.97
CA LYS A 110 20.22 5.28 -9.61
C LYS A 110 19.23 4.25 -9.04
N LEU A 111 18.34 3.74 -9.88
CA LEU A 111 17.24 2.85 -9.47
C LEU A 111 17.63 1.38 -9.47
N PHE A 112 18.54 1.02 -10.35
CA PHE A 112 18.96 -0.36 -10.56
C PHE A 112 20.49 -0.45 -10.51
N PRO A 113 21.13 -0.01 -9.40
CA PRO A 113 22.57 0.01 -9.30
C PRO A 113 23.14 -1.41 -9.45
N GLY A 114 24.16 -1.55 -10.30
CA GLY A 114 24.88 -2.81 -10.48
C GLY A 114 24.10 -3.94 -11.16
N ARG A 115 22.91 -3.68 -11.74
CA ARG A 115 22.19 -4.70 -12.51
C ARG A 115 22.66 -4.75 -13.95
N SER A 116 22.99 -5.96 -14.41
CA SER A 116 23.04 -6.27 -15.83
C SER A 116 21.62 -6.49 -16.33
N PHE A 117 21.23 -5.76 -17.38
CA PHE A 117 19.94 -5.96 -18.04
C PHE A 117 20.09 -7.02 -19.12
N GLY A 118 19.24 -8.04 -19.04
CA GLY A 118 19.26 -9.19 -19.92
C GLY A 118 18.25 -9.09 -21.04
N GLU A 119 17.66 -10.23 -21.38
CA GLU A 119 16.58 -10.31 -22.35
C GLU A 119 15.38 -9.43 -21.95
N VAL A 120 14.66 -8.91 -22.94
CA VAL A 120 13.42 -8.13 -22.75
C VAL A 120 12.21 -8.92 -23.28
N LEU A 121 11.03 -8.68 -22.69
CA LEU A 121 9.77 -9.20 -23.19
C LEU A 121 9.49 -8.63 -24.58
N THR A 122 9.16 -9.52 -25.50
CA THR A 122 8.55 -9.15 -26.77
C THR A 122 7.12 -8.70 -26.56
N GLN A 123 6.57 -7.88 -27.46
CA GLN A 123 5.16 -7.49 -27.39
C GLN A 123 4.23 -8.72 -27.39
N LYS A 124 4.56 -9.75 -28.17
CA LYS A 124 3.83 -11.02 -28.20
C LYS A 124 3.79 -11.72 -26.83
N GLU A 125 4.84 -11.61 -26.02
CA GLU A 125 4.84 -12.15 -24.66
C GLU A 125 3.99 -11.29 -23.72
N ILE A 126 4.10 -9.96 -23.82
CA ILE A 126 3.27 -9.02 -23.05
C ILE A 126 1.78 -9.26 -23.32
N ASP A 127 1.39 -9.40 -24.59
CA ASP A 127 0.01 -9.63 -25.03
C ASP A 127 -0.53 -11.00 -24.59
N ARG A 128 0.37 -11.95 -24.31
CA ARG A 128 0.03 -13.30 -23.81
C ARG A 128 -0.12 -13.37 -22.30
N MET A 129 0.17 -12.31 -21.55
CA MET A 129 -0.15 -12.30 -20.12
C MET A 129 -1.67 -12.39 -19.94
N ARG A 130 -2.10 -13.16 -18.94
CA ARG A 130 -3.51 -13.43 -18.65
C ARG A 130 -3.77 -13.31 -17.16
N PHE A 131 -4.98 -12.91 -16.82
CA PHE A 131 -5.49 -13.05 -15.47
C PHE A 131 -5.76 -14.54 -15.20
N ASP A 132 -5.38 -14.98 -14.01
CA ASP A 132 -5.50 -16.33 -13.49
C ASP A 132 -6.51 -16.26 -12.33
N PRO A 133 -7.82 -16.44 -12.60
CA PRO A 133 -8.87 -16.22 -11.62
C PRO A 133 -8.78 -17.20 -10.46
N ASP A 134 -8.42 -18.46 -10.72
CA ASP A 134 -8.34 -19.50 -9.67
C ASP A 134 -7.24 -19.17 -8.66
N ARG A 135 -6.06 -18.75 -9.14
CA ARG A 135 -4.97 -18.35 -8.26
C ARG A 135 -5.29 -17.05 -7.50
N PHE A 136 -5.97 -16.11 -8.16
CA PHE A 136 -6.40 -14.88 -7.49
C PHE A 136 -7.46 -15.14 -6.41
N ASP A 137 -8.43 -16.02 -6.69
CA ASP A 137 -9.45 -16.45 -5.73
C ASP A 137 -8.81 -17.18 -4.54
N GLN A 138 -7.79 -18.01 -4.77
CA GLN A 138 -7.03 -18.63 -3.70
C GLN A 138 -6.34 -17.57 -2.81
N ALA A 139 -5.74 -16.54 -3.41
CA ALA A 139 -5.13 -15.45 -2.64
C ALA A 139 -6.18 -14.67 -1.83
N LEU A 140 -7.33 -14.35 -2.42
CA LEU A 140 -8.45 -13.68 -1.74
C LEU A 140 -9.02 -14.51 -0.58
N SER A 141 -9.04 -15.83 -0.70
CA SER A 141 -9.59 -16.73 0.33
C SER A 141 -8.87 -16.66 1.68
N THR A 142 -7.67 -16.09 1.71
CA THR A 142 -6.92 -15.88 2.95
C THR A 142 -7.55 -14.80 3.84
N PHE A 143 -8.34 -13.88 3.28
CA PHE A 143 -8.91 -12.75 4.01
C PHE A 143 -10.36 -12.99 4.39
N ARG A 144 -10.72 -12.59 5.61
CA ARG A 144 -12.11 -12.58 6.10
C ARG A 144 -12.70 -11.19 5.93
N LEU A 145 -13.78 -11.09 5.15
CA LEU A 145 -14.45 -9.80 4.89
C LEU A 145 -14.88 -9.09 6.18
N ASN A 146 -15.42 -9.84 7.15
CA ASN A 146 -15.67 -9.36 8.50
C ASN A 146 -14.34 -9.29 9.25
N GLY A 147 -13.56 -8.24 9.03
CA GLY A 147 -12.26 -8.02 9.66
C GLY A 147 -11.30 -7.27 8.76
N VAL A 148 -11.08 -7.81 7.56
CA VAL A 148 -10.14 -7.27 6.57
C VAL A 148 -10.91 -6.87 5.30
N PRO A 149 -11.75 -5.82 5.35
CA PRO A 149 -12.54 -5.42 4.20
C PRO A 149 -11.74 -4.68 3.14
N PHE A 150 -10.59 -4.10 3.49
CA PHE A 150 -9.75 -3.32 2.58
C PHE A 150 -8.59 -4.16 2.06
N LEU A 151 -8.38 -4.16 0.74
CA LEU A 151 -7.29 -4.90 0.10
C LEU A 151 -6.46 -3.99 -0.78
N LEU A 152 -5.17 -3.86 -0.45
CA LEU A 152 -4.16 -3.20 -1.27
C LEU A 152 -3.76 -4.15 -2.40
N ILE A 153 -4.06 -3.77 -3.64
CA ILE A 153 -3.84 -4.60 -4.84
C ILE A 153 -2.77 -3.96 -5.72
N GLY A 154 -1.82 -4.78 -6.17
CA GLY A 154 -0.82 -4.36 -7.16
C GLY A 154 0.58 -4.60 -6.64
N GLY A 155 1.02 -3.74 -5.72
CA GLY A 155 2.40 -3.73 -5.23
C GLY A 155 3.38 -3.39 -6.36
N LYS A 156 4.59 -3.93 -6.29
CA LYS A 156 5.61 -3.70 -7.34
C LYS A 156 5.16 -4.24 -8.71
N TYR A 157 4.40 -5.33 -8.72
CA TYR A 157 3.92 -5.93 -9.97
C TYR A 157 2.82 -5.09 -10.61
N GLY A 158 2.05 -4.34 -9.80
CA GLY A 158 1.08 -3.37 -10.31
C GLY A 158 1.76 -2.30 -11.18
N ASP A 159 2.84 -1.71 -10.69
CA ASP A 159 3.65 -0.75 -11.45
C ASP A 159 4.14 -1.33 -12.78
N TRP A 160 4.58 -2.60 -12.76
CA TRP A 160 5.07 -3.27 -13.96
C TRP A 160 3.95 -3.51 -14.97
N LEU A 161 2.76 -3.92 -14.54
CA LEU A 161 1.63 -4.08 -15.45
C LEU A 161 1.24 -2.74 -16.09
N LEU A 162 1.25 -1.64 -15.34
CA LEU A 162 1.04 -0.29 -15.90
C LEU A 162 2.16 0.13 -16.86
N GLY A 163 3.40 -0.28 -16.58
CA GLY A 163 4.58 -0.13 -17.44
C GLY A 163 4.48 -0.87 -18.76
N LEU A 164 3.97 -2.10 -18.72
CA LEU A 164 3.78 -2.97 -19.88
C LEU A 164 2.46 -2.68 -20.63
N GLY A 165 1.69 -1.68 -20.21
CA GLY A 165 0.39 -1.35 -20.82
C GLY A 165 -0.73 -2.34 -20.51
N ARG A 166 -0.54 -3.25 -19.55
CA ARG A 166 -1.49 -4.30 -19.15
C ARG A 166 -2.39 -3.89 -17.99
N SER A 167 -2.92 -2.66 -18.06
CA SER A 167 -3.89 -2.14 -17.06
C SER A 167 -5.22 -2.89 -17.07
N ASP A 168 -5.55 -3.59 -18.15
CA ASP A 168 -6.69 -4.50 -18.27
C ASP A 168 -6.65 -5.58 -17.19
N LEU A 169 -5.48 -6.18 -16.94
CA LEU A 169 -5.32 -7.21 -15.91
C LEU A 169 -5.54 -6.68 -14.48
N LEU A 170 -5.15 -5.42 -14.24
CA LEU A 170 -5.44 -4.74 -12.98
C LEU A 170 -6.95 -4.47 -12.81
N LYS A 171 -7.65 -4.13 -13.89
CA LYS A 171 -9.12 -3.97 -13.87
C LYS A 171 -9.82 -5.29 -13.56
N GLU A 172 -9.35 -6.41 -14.11
CA GLU A 172 -9.90 -7.74 -13.83
C GLU A 172 -9.72 -8.10 -12.34
N MET A 173 -8.52 -7.91 -11.79
CA MET A 173 -8.27 -8.11 -10.34
C MET A 173 -9.16 -7.23 -9.47
N VAL A 174 -9.27 -5.94 -9.78
CA VAL A 174 -10.11 -5.00 -9.03
C VAL A 174 -11.59 -5.39 -9.11
N SER A 175 -12.08 -5.76 -10.29
CA SER A 175 -13.46 -6.21 -10.50
C SER A 175 -13.76 -7.46 -9.68
N GLU A 176 -12.84 -8.42 -9.68
CA GLU A 176 -12.98 -9.66 -8.92
C GLU A 176 -12.99 -9.41 -7.41
N THR A 177 -12.10 -8.54 -6.92
CA THR A 177 -12.10 -8.10 -5.53
C THR A 177 -13.42 -7.46 -5.12
N ARG A 178 -13.97 -6.55 -5.93
CA ARG A 178 -15.29 -5.94 -5.67
C ARG A 178 -16.42 -6.96 -5.69
N ARG A 179 -16.39 -7.91 -6.64
CA ARG A 179 -17.40 -8.99 -6.77
C ARG A 179 -17.49 -9.82 -5.50
N LYS A 180 -16.37 -10.04 -4.81
CA LYS A 180 -16.31 -10.76 -3.52
C LYS A 180 -16.67 -9.89 -2.32
N GLY A 181 -16.99 -8.61 -2.52
CA GLY A 181 -17.44 -7.67 -1.50
C GLY A 181 -16.33 -6.88 -0.79
N PHE A 182 -15.06 -7.10 -1.15
CA PHE A 182 -13.95 -6.32 -0.61
C PHE A 182 -13.87 -4.93 -1.24
N ILE A 183 -13.14 -4.04 -0.57
CA ILE A 183 -12.89 -2.65 -0.96
C ILE A 183 -11.46 -2.57 -1.50
N PRO A 184 -11.25 -2.55 -2.84
CA PRO A 184 -9.92 -2.52 -3.41
C PRO A 184 -9.29 -1.13 -3.28
N ILE A 185 -8.01 -1.10 -2.95
CA ILE A 185 -7.14 0.07 -2.94
C ILE A 185 -5.99 -0.26 -3.89
N PHE A 186 -5.74 0.56 -4.91
CA PHE A 186 -4.57 0.31 -5.76
C PHE A 186 -3.30 0.62 -4.96
N SER A 187 -2.31 -0.27 -4.98
CA SER A 187 -1.00 -0.06 -4.36
C SER A 187 0.08 -0.04 -5.43
N GLY A 188 0.92 1.00 -5.41
CA GLY A 188 2.04 1.14 -6.33
C GLY A 188 3.22 1.87 -5.70
N GLN A 189 4.39 1.84 -6.34
CA GLN A 189 5.64 2.35 -5.78
C GLN A 189 6.06 3.69 -6.40
N TRP A 190 5.74 3.92 -7.67
CA TRP A 190 6.17 5.12 -8.39
C TRP A 190 5.03 6.13 -8.59
N ALA A 191 4.81 7.01 -7.61
CA ALA A 191 3.70 7.98 -7.59
C ALA A 191 3.48 8.75 -8.91
N THR A 192 4.52 9.39 -9.44
CA THR A 192 4.42 10.23 -10.66
C THR A 192 4.11 9.45 -11.93
N PHE A 193 4.34 8.13 -11.93
CA PHE A 193 4.06 7.25 -13.06
C PHE A 193 2.73 6.50 -12.89
N VAL A 194 2.48 5.94 -11.70
CA VAL A 194 1.35 5.03 -11.48
C VAL A 194 0.04 5.78 -11.29
N LEU A 195 0.02 6.89 -10.57
CA LEU A 195 -1.22 7.63 -10.30
C LEU A 195 -2.00 8.01 -11.57
N PRO A 196 -1.40 8.67 -12.59
CA PRO A 196 -2.14 9.01 -13.80
C PRO A 196 -2.62 7.78 -14.59
N LYS A 197 -1.87 6.68 -14.54
CA LYS A 197 -2.19 5.44 -15.28
C LYS A 197 -3.21 4.55 -14.57
N ALA A 198 -3.22 4.55 -13.24
CA ALA A 198 -4.12 3.79 -12.40
C ALA A 198 -5.44 4.53 -12.13
N LYS A 199 -5.53 5.83 -12.44
CA LYS A 199 -6.75 6.64 -12.27
C LYS A 199 -8.03 5.99 -12.84
N PRO A 200 -8.01 5.27 -13.98
CA PRO A 200 -9.20 4.60 -14.50
C PRO A 200 -9.62 3.31 -13.77
N LEU A 201 -8.84 2.84 -12.79
CA LEU A 201 -9.23 1.68 -11.97
C LEU A 201 -10.36 2.07 -11.02
N ASP A 202 -11.35 1.19 -10.90
CA ASP A 202 -12.46 1.38 -9.95
C ASP A 202 -12.03 0.94 -8.54
N VAL A 203 -11.20 1.76 -7.90
CA VAL A 203 -10.69 1.54 -6.54
C VAL A 203 -11.12 2.64 -5.59
N ALA A 204 -11.19 2.30 -4.31
CA ALA A 204 -11.57 3.24 -3.25
C ALA A 204 -10.51 4.31 -3.01
N GLY A 205 -9.24 3.97 -3.22
CA GLY A 205 -8.10 4.86 -3.02
C GLY A 205 -6.81 4.31 -3.62
N TYR A 206 -5.73 5.07 -3.45
CA TYR A 206 -4.41 4.80 -4.04
C TYR A 206 -3.34 4.87 -2.96
N ALA A 207 -2.73 3.74 -2.62
CA ALA A 207 -1.63 3.63 -1.69
C ALA A 207 -0.28 3.79 -2.41
N ILE A 208 0.50 4.79 -2.01
CA ILE A 208 1.81 5.10 -2.61
C ILE A 208 2.83 5.53 -1.55
N PRO A 209 4.12 5.21 -1.71
CA PRO A 209 5.16 5.66 -0.79
C PRO A 209 5.42 7.16 -0.95
N ILE A 210 5.18 7.92 0.12
CA ILE A 210 5.42 9.36 0.17
C ILE A 210 5.66 9.79 1.62
N ASN A 211 6.72 10.55 1.87
CA ASN A 211 6.94 11.20 3.16
C ASN A 211 7.79 12.46 2.97
N LYS A 212 8.01 13.20 4.06
CA LYS A 212 8.74 14.47 4.02
C LYS A 212 10.19 14.35 3.54
N LYS A 213 10.80 13.17 3.66
CA LYS A 213 12.21 12.94 3.29
C LYS A 213 12.38 12.40 1.88
N LYS A 214 11.43 11.59 1.39
CA LYS A 214 11.59 10.87 0.13
C LYS A 214 10.26 10.56 -0.54
N SER A 215 10.31 10.54 -1.87
CA SER A 215 9.44 9.76 -2.74
C SER A 215 10.33 9.11 -3.80
N LEU A 216 9.84 8.07 -4.47
CA LEU A 216 10.60 7.45 -5.55
C LEU A 216 10.76 8.47 -6.71
N PHE A 217 12.00 8.59 -7.21
CA PHE A 217 12.48 9.57 -8.21
C PHE A 217 12.60 11.02 -7.74
N ASP A 218 11.49 11.67 -7.44
CA ASP A 218 11.41 13.12 -7.35
C ASP A 218 10.28 13.51 -6.40
N LEU A 219 10.65 13.93 -5.18
CA LEU A 219 9.70 14.27 -4.13
C LEU A 219 8.82 15.45 -4.54
N ASP A 220 9.39 16.48 -5.14
CA ASP A 220 8.63 17.69 -5.52
C ASP A 220 7.59 17.36 -6.59
N LYS A 221 7.97 16.60 -7.62
CA LYS A 221 7.00 16.15 -8.64
C LYS A 221 5.95 15.21 -8.08
N ALA A 222 6.32 14.33 -7.15
CA ALA A 222 5.36 13.45 -6.48
C ALA A 222 4.35 14.28 -5.66
N CYS A 223 4.83 15.26 -4.90
CA CYS A 223 3.98 16.20 -4.15
C CYS A 223 3.03 16.96 -5.09
N ASP A 224 3.53 17.50 -6.20
CA ASP A 224 2.70 18.21 -7.18
C ASP A 224 1.65 17.32 -7.83
N MET A 225 2.00 16.07 -8.15
CA MET A 225 1.07 15.08 -8.68
C MET A 225 -0.04 14.77 -7.67
N ILE A 226 0.34 14.47 -6.41
CA ILE A 226 -0.61 14.15 -5.33
C ILE A 226 -1.56 15.32 -5.07
N LYS A 227 -1.04 16.56 -5.00
CA LYS A 227 -1.84 17.77 -4.79
C LYS A 227 -2.87 18.03 -5.91
N LYS A 228 -2.66 17.48 -7.11
CA LYS A 228 -3.57 17.59 -8.26
C LYS A 228 -4.45 16.35 -8.43
N PHE A 229 -4.18 15.27 -7.70
CA PHE A 229 -4.91 14.03 -7.79
C PHE A 229 -6.25 14.15 -7.05
N ASP A 230 -7.33 13.74 -7.70
CA ASP A 230 -8.71 13.96 -7.27
C ASP A 230 -9.33 12.76 -6.56
N LYS A 231 -8.54 11.70 -6.34
CA LYS A 231 -8.95 10.48 -5.64
C LYS A 231 -8.21 10.37 -4.29
N PRO A 232 -8.77 9.64 -3.30
CA PRO A 232 -8.11 9.43 -2.03
C PRO A 232 -6.73 8.78 -2.19
N VAL A 233 -5.72 9.41 -1.62
CA VAL A 233 -4.35 8.88 -1.57
C VAL A 233 -4.04 8.44 -0.15
N ILE A 234 -3.51 7.23 0.00
CA ILE A 234 -3.00 6.68 1.25
C ILE A 234 -1.48 6.67 1.19
N SER A 235 -0.83 7.25 2.18
CA SER A 235 0.62 7.28 2.26
C SER A 235 1.16 5.94 2.79
N LEU A 236 2.07 5.32 2.04
CA LEU A 236 2.92 4.23 2.50
C LEU A 236 4.25 4.80 3.00
N ASP A 237 4.92 4.11 3.92
CA ASP A 237 6.21 4.55 4.49
C ASP A 237 6.16 5.99 5.05
N SER A 238 5.11 6.32 5.78
CA SER A 238 4.82 7.69 6.23
C SER A 238 5.87 8.25 7.19
N LEU A 239 6.63 7.37 7.86
CA LEU A 239 7.66 7.72 8.83
C LEU A 239 9.09 7.47 8.32
N ALA A 240 9.27 7.31 7.01
CA ALA A 240 10.58 7.14 6.36
C ALA A 240 11.44 6.05 7.03
N GLU A 241 10.89 4.85 7.11
CA GLU A 241 11.48 3.67 7.73
C GLU A 241 11.83 3.85 9.21
N GLY A 242 11.10 4.72 9.92
CA GLY A 242 11.37 5.08 11.31
C GLY A 242 12.26 6.32 11.45
N GLY A 243 12.84 6.83 10.36
CA GLY A 243 13.66 8.04 10.37
C GLY A 243 12.91 9.33 10.74
N LEU A 244 11.58 9.28 10.89
CA LEU A 244 10.74 10.38 11.38
C LEU A 244 9.94 10.02 12.64
N SER A 245 10.20 8.87 13.29
CA SER A 245 9.43 8.43 14.47
C SER A 245 9.63 9.31 15.71
N GLU A 246 10.73 10.07 15.79
CA GLU A 246 10.96 11.10 16.81
C GLU A 246 10.25 12.43 16.52
N ARG A 247 9.77 12.64 15.29
CA ARG A 247 9.08 13.86 14.84
C ARG A 247 7.77 13.54 14.11
N PRO A 248 6.85 12.80 14.74
CA PRO A 248 5.63 12.32 14.08
C PRO A 248 4.68 13.47 13.72
N GLU A 249 4.61 14.53 14.53
CA GLU A 249 3.83 15.74 14.22
C GLU A 249 4.26 16.37 12.89
N GLU A 250 5.57 16.55 12.69
CA GLU A 250 6.12 17.10 11.46
C GLU A 250 5.83 16.20 10.26
N ALA A 251 5.98 14.87 10.42
CA ALA A 251 5.70 13.90 9.38
C ALA A 251 4.23 13.91 8.96
N PHE A 252 3.31 13.89 9.92
CA PHE A 252 1.89 13.84 9.62
C PHE A 252 1.32 15.19 9.18
N SER A 253 1.83 16.32 9.68
CA SER A 253 1.43 17.64 9.18
C SER A 253 1.79 17.81 7.70
N PHE A 254 2.99 17.37 7.30
CA PHE A 254 3.37 17.32 5.88
C PHE A 254 2.36 16.49 5.05
N LEU A 255 1.99 15.29 5.50
CA LEU A 255 1.06 14.43 4.78
C LEU A 255 -0.36 15.00 4.74
N PHE A 256 -0.92 15.39 5.88
CA PHE A 256 -2.33 15.75 6.00
C PHE A 256 -2.62 17.23 5.68
N ASP A 257 -1.70 18.14 6.03
CA ASP A 257 -1.88 19.58 5.84
C ASP A 257 -1.34 20.05 4.50
N GLU A 258 -0.12 19.65 4.13
CA GLU A 258 0.50 20.11 2.89
C GLU A 258 0.04 19.31 1.67
N LEU A 259 0.06 17.97 1.77
CA LEU A 259 -0.29 17.08 0.66
C LEU A 259 -1.77 16.70 0.61
N LYS A 260 -2.53 16.93 1.68
CA LYS A 260 -3.95 16.53 1.81
C LYS A 260 -4.17 15.03 1.60
N ILE A 261 -3.21 14.21 2.04
CA ILE A 261 -3.31 12.75 2.09
C ILE A 261 -4.53 12.34 2.92
N HIS A 262 -5.22 11.28 2.50
CA HIS A 262 -6.46 10.81 3.14
C HIS A 262 -6.16 10.06 4.44
N SER A 263 -5.27 9.06 4.36
CA SER A 263 -4.76 8.27 5.49
C SER A 263 -3.28 7.93 5.29
N ALA A 264 -2.60 7.58 6.37
CA ALA A 264 -1.18 7.24 6.39
C ALA A 264 -0.97 5.89 7.06
N ILE A 265 -0.21 5.00 6.42
CA ILE A 265 0.30 3.79 7.05
C ILE A 265 1.58 4.15 7.80
N ALA A 266 1.56 3.98 9.12
CA ALA A 266 2.66 4.29 10.02
C ALA A 266 3.27 2.98 10.55
N GLU A 267 4.51 2.73 10.18
CA GLU A 267 5.26 1.57 10.63
C GLU A 267 5.85 1.81 12.02
N ILE A 268 5.72 0.81 12.90
CA ILE A 268 6.22 0.85 14.28
C ILE A 268 6.96 -0.43 14.63
N SER A 269 8.03 -0.29 15.39
CA SER A 269 8.92 -1.38 15.78
C SER A 269 9.14 -1.48 17.29
N SER A 270 8.69 -0.48 18.06
CA SER A 270 8.85 -0.45 19.52
C SER A 270 7.73 0.34 20.21
N GLU A 271 7.55 0.09 21.51
CA GLU A 271 6.59 0.85 22.32
C GLU A 271 6.91 2.35 22.41
N ASN A 272 8.19 2.71 22.34
CA ASN A 272 8.60 4.12 22.37
C ASN A 272 8.09 4.86 21.12
N GLU A 273 8.15 4.21 19.96
CA GLU A 273 7.59 4.75 18.72
C GLU A 273 6.07 4.89 18.81
N ILE A 274 5.37 3.94 19.44
CA ILE A 274 3.92 4.07 19.68
C ILE A 274 3.64 5.33 20.49
N LYS A 275 4.31 5.53 21.63
CA LYS A 275 4.09 6.71 22.48
C LYS A 275 4.33 8.02 21.72
N ASN A 276 5.42 8.09 20.96
CA ASN A 276 5.74 9.27 20.17
C ASN A 276 4.66 9.55 19.11
N ILE A 277 4.25 8.53 18.35
CA ILE A 277 3.23 8.67 17.31
C ILE A 277 1.93 9.16 17.92
N PHE A 278 1.45 8.54 18.99
CA PHE A 278 0.21 8.94 19.65
C PHE A 278 0.28 10.39 20.15
N ALA A 279 1.38 10.80 20.78
CA ALA A 279 1.59 12.20 21.18
C ALA A 279 1.61 13.18 19.98
N GLY A 280 2.15 12.75 18.83
CA GLY A 280 2.09 13.52 17.59
C GLY A 280 0.67 13.64 17.04
N LEU A 281 -0.14 12.57 17.12
CA LEU A 281 -1.52 12.54 16.63
C LEU A 281 -2.47 13.44 17.43
N GLU A 282 -2.23 13.65 18.72
CA GLU A 282 -3.02 14.57 19.56
C GLU A 282 -2.99 16.01 19.03
N LYS A 283 -1.94 16.38 18.29
CA LYS A 283 -1.77 17.72 17.73
C LYS A 283 -2.38 17.88 16.34
N ILE A 284 -2.87 16.79 15.75
CA ILE A 284 -3.45 16.78 14.41
C ILE A 284 -4.96 16.97 14.52
N PRO A 285 -5.56 17.90 13.76
CA PRO A 285 -7.00 18.07 13.75
C PRO A 285 -7.71 16.77 13.33
N SER A 286 -8.73 16.38 14.11
CA SER A 286 -9.53 15.17 13.85
C SER A 286 -10.34 15.24 12.55
N LEU A 287 -10.59 16.44 12.04
CA LEU A 287 -11.39 16.73 10.85
C LEU A 287 -10.67 17.75 9.97
N ILE A 288 -9.91 17.27 8.98
CA ILE A 288 -9.56 18.07 7.81
C ILE A 288 -10.44 17.56 6.67
N PRO A 289 -11.40 18.35 6.16
CA PRO A 289 -12.24 17.90 5.06
C PRO A 289 -11.35 17.48 3.89
N PHE A 290 -11.57 16.26 3.38
CA PHE A 290 -11.06 15.88 2.07
C PHE A 290 -11.58 16.91 1.07
N ARG A 291 -10.74 17.34 0.12
CA ARG A 291 -11.15 18.34 -0.89
C ARG A 291 -12.46 17.88 -1.51
N LYS A 292 -13.50 18.72 -1.40
CA LYS A 292 -14.69 18.58 -2.24
C LYS A 292 -14.21 18.67 -3.68
N THR A 293 -14.40 17.59 -4.43
CA THR A 293 -14.39 17.59 -5.90
C THR A 293 -15.44 18.56 -6.41
#